data_AF-A0A183KBY4-F1
#
_entry.id   AF-A0A183KBY4-F1
#
_cell.length_a   1.000
_cell.length_b   1.000
_cell.length_c   1.000
_cell.angle_alpha   90.00
_cell.angle_beta   90.00
_cell.angle_gamma   90.00
#
_symmetry.space_group_name_H-M   'P 1'
#
loop_
_entity.id
_entity.type
_entity.pdbx_description
1 polymer ?
#
loop_
_entity_poly.entity_id
_entity_poly.type
_entity_poly.pdbx_seq_one_letter_code
_entity_poly.pdbx_strand_id
1 'polypeptide(L)'
;MGDLNAEVEIDNIGYEDIMGRYELGERNKNGEKFVNLCVFNKLVIGGTIFPHKRIHKATWISPDHTTENQIDHICINKKIRGTMEGVRTRRGADVASDHHLVVANLKLKLSKNWRTGQIALQRFNTAVLRDTNKFNEFKIALNNRFQALQDLLKEEETSMEDN
;
A
#
# COMPACT_ATOMS: atom_id res chain seq x y z
N MET A 1 -9.96 -1.45 3.81
CA MET A 1 -10.61 -0.16 3.52
C MET A 1 -11.71 -0.42 2.52
N GLY A 2 -12.74 0.42 2.49
CA GLY A 2 -13.82 0.38 1.50
C GLY A 2 -15.19 0.46 2.14
N ASP A 3 -16.21 0.29 1.30
CA ASP A 3 -17.60 0.20 1.73
C ASP A 3 -17.86 -1.14 2.41
N LEU A 4 -18.24 -1.08 3.68
CA LEU A 4 -18.59 -2.25 4.48
C LEU A 4 -20.09 -2.32 4.77
N ASN A 5 -20.86 -1.32 4.32
CA ASN A 5 -22.25 -1.14 4.65
C ASN A 5 -22.52 -1.27 6.17
N ALA A 6 -21.59 -0.75 6.96
CA ALA A 6 -21.52 -0.93 8.40
C ALA A 6 -21.52 0.43 9.09
N GLU A 7 -22.56 0.70 9.86
CA GLU A 7 -22.63 1.87 10.73
C GLU A 7 -22.24 1.45 12.13
N VAL A 8 -21.27 2.14 12.73
CA VAL A 8 -20.87 1.92 14.12
C VAL A 8 -21.44 3.03 15.00
N GLU A 9 -21.67 2.75 16.27
CA GLU A 9 -22.23 3.74 17.19
C GLU A 9 -21.14 4.59 17.87
N ILE A 10 -21.57 5.61 18.60
CA ILE A 10 -20.69 6.46 19.42
C ILE A 10 -20.24 5.74 20.70
N ASP A 11 -21.06 4.82 21.22
CA ASP A 11 -20.71 4.05 22.41
C ASP A 11 -19.56 3.08 22.12
N ASN A 12 -18.45 3.31 22.82
CA ASN A 12 -17.24 2.53 22.68
C ASN A 12 -16.83 1.81 23.98
N ILE A 13 -17.74 1.68 24.95
CA ILE A 13 -17.47 0.95 26.19
C ILE A 13 -17.06 -0.49 25.86
N GLY A 14 -15.85 -0.89 26.30
CA GLY A 14 -15.27 -2.20 26.03
C GLY A 14 -14.59 -2.35 24.66
N TYR A 15 -14.59 -1.30 23.84
CA TYR A 15 -13.98 -1.24 22.50
C TYR A 15 -13.05 -0.02 22.34
N GLU A 16 -12.63 0.62 23.44
CA GLU A 16 -11.92 1.92 23.45
C GLU A 16 -10.58 1.89 22.71
N ASP A 17 -10.01 0.70 22.55
CA ASP A 17 -8.75 0.44 21.90
C ASP A 17 -8.87 0.14 20.39
N ILE A 18 -10.11 0.00 19.89
CA ILE A 18 -10.47 -0.32 18.51
C ILE A 18 -11.28 0.82 17.86
N MET A 19 -12.12 1.51 18.62
CA MET A 19 -12.94 2.61 18.11
C MET A 19 -12.98 3.81 19.07
N GLY A 20 -13.07 5.00 18.48
CA GLY A 20 -13.33 6.24 19.21
C GLY A 20 -14.82 6.55 19.31
N ARG A 21 -15.13 7.80 19.71
CA ARG A 21 -16.49 8.28 20.00
C ARG A 21 -16.97 9.34 19.00
N TYR A 22 -16.33 9.44 17.85
CA TYR A 22 -16.60 10.48 16.86
C TYR A 22 -17.33 9.94 15.62
N GLU A 23 -18.06 8.84 15.74
CA GLU A 23 -18.84 8.29 14.63
C GLU A 23 -20.10 9.12 14.33
N LEU A 24 -20.81 8.74 13.26
CA LEU A 24 -22.13 9.22 12.86
C LEU A 24 -23.12 8.05 12.87
N GLY A 25 -24.27 8.20 13.52
CA GLY A 25 -25.38 7.25 13.45
C GLY A 25 -25.42 6.23 14.60
N GLU A 26 -26.26 5.22 14.43
CA GLU A 26 -26.48 4.11 15.37
C GLU A 26 -25.90 2.81 14.81
N ARG A 27 -25.50 1.89 15.70
CA ARG A 27 -24.88 0.63 15.28
C ARG A 27 -25.90 -0.26 14.60
N ASN A 28 -25.64 -0.61 13.35
CA ASN A 28 -26.44 -1.61 12.63
C ASN A 28 -25.83 -3.02 12.76
N LYS A 29 -26.54 -4.06 12.30
CA LYS A 29 -26.08 -5.47 12.37
C LYS A 29 -24.72 -5.71 11.69
N ASN A 30 -24.42 -4.96 10.63
CA ASN A 30 -23.13 -5.04 9.96
C ASN A 30 -22.05 -4.32 10.77
N GLY A 31 -22.40 -3.22 11.43
CA GLY A 31 -21.58 -2.51 12.41
C GLY A 31 -21.09 -3.41 13.52
N GLU A 32 -21.97 -4.22 14.12
CA GLU A 32 -21.58 -5.19 15.16
C GLU A 32 -20.57 -6.22 14.62
N LYS A 33 -20.83 -6.82 13.46
CA LYS A 33 -19.91 -7.77 12.81
C LYS A 33 -18.57 -7.10 12.49
N PHE A 34 -18.60 -5.85 12.03
CA PHE A 34 -17.43 -5.09 11.67
C PHE A 34 -16.57 -4.75 12.90
N VAL A 35 -17.19 -4.34 14.02
CA VAL A 35 -16.48 -4.12 15.29
C VAL A 35 -15.85 -5.42 15.76
N ASN A 36 -16.58 -6.54 15.75
CA ASN A 36 -16.05 -7.86 16.12
C ASN A 36 -14.87 -8.29 15.24
N LEU A 37 -14.94 -8.03 13.94
CA LEU A 37 -13.83 -8.26 13.00
C LEU A 37 -12.60 -7.41 13.38
N CYS A 38 -12.80 -6.14 13.73
CA CYS A 38 -11.72 -5.23 14.11
C CYS A 38 -11.08 -5.64 15.44
N VAL A 39 -11.87 -6.05 16.43
CA VAL A 39 -11.38 -6.59 17.71
C VAL A 39 -10.52 -7.82 17.47
N PHE A 40 -11.04 -8.80 16.72
CA PHE A 40 -10.34 -10.06 16.44
C PHE A 40 -8.99 -9.83 15.75
N ASN A 41 -8.95 -8.92 14.78
CA ASN A 41 -7.75 -8.64 13.98
C ASN A 41 -6.87 -7.51 14.54
N LYS A 42 -7.22 -6.94 15.70
CA LYS A 42 -6.50 -5.80 16.31
C LYS A 42 -6.40 -4.62 15.35
N LEU A 43 -7.51 -4.25 14.74
CA LEU A 43 -7.64 -3.11 13.83
C LEU A 43 -8.36 -1.97 14.55
N VAL A 44 -7.96 -0.73 14.27
CA VAL A 44 -8.59 0.48 14.79
C VAL A 44 -9.35 1.16 13.65
N ILE A 45 -10.60 1.54 13.90
CA ILE A 45 -11.50 2.15 12.91
C ILE A 45 -11.20 3.65 12.81
N GLY A 46 -10.48 4.07 11.78
CA GLY A 46 -9.90 5.42 11.70
C GLY A 46 -10.93 6.55 11.73
N GLY A 47 -12.09 6.38 11.09
CA GLY A 47 -13.17 7.38 11.05
C GLY A 47 -13.75 7.73 12.42
N THR A 48 -13.67 6.81 13.39
CA THR A 48 -14.23 6.98 14.73
C THR A 48 -13.32 7.74 15.70
N ILE A 49 -12.01 7.83 15.41
CA ILE A 49 -10.96 8.27 16.38
C ILE A 49 -10.79 9.78 16.40
N PHE A 50 -10.98 10.46 15.27
CA PHE A 50 -10.64 11.87 15.11
C PHE A 50 -11.88 12.76 15.18
N PRO A 51 -11.83 13.87 15.95
CA PRO A 51 -12.93 14.82 16.00
C PRO A 51 -13.04 15.58 14.68
N HIS A 52 -14.12 15.33 13.94
CA HIS A 52 -14.43 16.02 12.70
C HIS A 52 -15.86 16.58 12.71
N LYS A 53 -16.12 17.59 11.87
CA LYS A 53 -17.49 18.07 11.61
C LYS A 53 -18.25 17.00 10.81
N ARG A 54 -19.57 16.91 10.98
CA ARG A 54 -20.45 15.93 10.27
C ARG A 54 -20.21 15.89 8.76
N ILE A 55 -20.00 17.06 8.13
CA ILE A 55 -19.67 17.22 6.70
C ILE A 55 -18.37 16.52 6.24
N HIS A 56 -17.56 16.02 7.18
CA HIS A 56 -16.32 15.30 6.93
C HIS A 56 -16.37 13.84 7.43
N LYS A 57 -17.54 13.35 7.84
CA LYS A 57 -17.77 11.98 8.34
C LYS A 57 -18.67 11.16 7.43
N ALA A 58 -19.76 11.76 6.94
CA ALA A 58 -20.67 11.09 6.02
C ALA A 58 -19.92 10.63 4.77
N THR A 59 -20.03 9.37 4.40
CA THR A 59 -19.37 8.78 3.23
C THR A 59 -20.37 8.46 2.12
N TRP A 60 -21.66 8.40 2.44
CA TRP A 60 -22.73 8.16 1.50
C TRP A 60 -23.89 9.14 1.73
N ILE A 61 -24.54 9.58 0.65
CA ILE A 61 -25.77 10.37 0.68
C ILE A 61 -26.85 9.63 -0.10
N SER A 62 -28.07 9.57 0.44
CA SER A 62 -29.21 9.02 -0.29
C SER A 62 -29.54 9.79 -1.59
N PRO A 63 -30.16 9.15 -2.60
CA PRO A 63 -30.53 9.81 -3.84
C PRO A 63 -31.46 11.02 -3.69
N ASP A 64 -32.25 11.05 -2.61
CA ASP A 64 -33.13 12.17 -2.25
C ASP A 64 -32.44 13.27 -1.43
N HIS A 65 -31.15 13.12 -1.15
CA HIS A 65 -30.30 14.02 -0.36
C HIS A 65 -30.77 14.26 1.09
N THR A 66 -31.59 13.37 1.65
CA THR A 66 -32.11 13.51 3.02
C THR A 66 -31.27 12.78 4.06
N THR A 67 -30.64 11.67 3.68
CA THR A 67 -29.95 10.75 4.57
C THR A 67 -28.45 10.75 4.28
N GLU A 68 -27.65 10.73 5.34
CA GLU A 68 -26.19 10.72 5.28
C GLU A 68 -25.66 9.65 6.22
N ASN A 69 -24.90 8.69 5.71
CA ASN A 69 -24.36 7.57 6.49
C ASN A 69 -22.83 7.48 6.38
N GLN A 70 -22.20 6.87 7.38
CA GLN A 70 -20.78 6.54 7.37
C GLN A 70 -20.62 5.02 7.21
N ILE A 71 -20.44 4.57 5.97
CA ILE A 71 -20.38 3.14 5.61
C ILE A 71 -19.06 2.73 4.96
N ASP A 72 -18.25 3.72 4.55
CA ASP A 72 -16.91 3.53 4.02
C ASP A 72 -15.86 3.72 5.12
N HIS A 73 -15.08 2.68 5.38
CA HIS A 73 -14.15 2.65 6.52
C HIS A 73 -12.71 2.44 6.09
N ILE A 74 -11.80 3.16 6.75
CA ILE A 74 -10.37 2.91 6.71
C ILE A 74 -9.93 2.46 8.10
N CYS A 75 -9.45 1.22 8.18
CA CYS A 75 -8.91 0.65 9.41
C CYS A 75 -7.39 0.52 9.33
N ILE A 76 -6.73 0.59 10.48
CA ILE A 76 -5.29 0.42 10.61
C ILE A 76 -4.97 -0.55 11.75
N ASN A 77 -3.89 -1.33 11.60
CA ASN A 77 -3.45 -2.21 12.68
C ASN A 77 -3.12 -1.40 13.95
N LYS A 78 -3.64 -1.84 15.09
CA LYS A 78 -3.47 -1.23 16.41
C LYS A 78 -2.02 -0.92 16.75
N LYS A 79 -1.07 -1.78 16.34
CA LYS A 79 0.37 -1.59 16.58
C LYS A 79 0.91 -0.34 15.91
N ILE A 80 0.42 0.01 14.73
CA ILE A 80 0.86 1.17 13.95
C ILE A 80 -0.17 2.30 13.93
N ARG A 81 -1.23 2.24 14.75
CA ARG A 81 -2.30 3.25 14.75
C ARG A 81 -1.80 4.68 14.97
N GLY A 82 -0.66 4.85 15.66
CA GLY A 82 -0.01 6.15 15.86
C GLY A 82 0.58 6.78 14.58
N THR A 83 0.64 6.06 13.46
CA THR A 83 1.02 6.63 12.16
C THR A 83 -0.16 7.31 11.47
N MET A 84 -1.40 6.99 11.85
CA MET A 84 -2.58 7.63 11.27
C MET A 84 -2.79 8.99 11.93
N GLU A 85 -2.77 10.06 11.15
CA GLU A 85 -2.96 11.44 11.62
C GLU A 85 -4.40 11.93 11.46
N GLY A 86 -5.20 11.26 10.61
CA GLY A 86 -6.61 11.58 10.42
C GLY A 86 -7.26 10.73 9.35
N VAL A 87 -8.58 10.56 9.45
CA VAL A 87 -9.44 9.97 8.40
C VAL A 87 -10.64 10.88 8.21
N ARG A 88 -10.87 11.35 6.98
CA ARG A 88 -11.96 12.28 6.68
C ARG A 88 -12.53 12.08 5.29
N THR A 89 -13.80 12.40 5.14
CA THR A 89 -14.46 12.54 3.85
C THR A 89 -14.04 13.83 3.13
N ARG A 90 -13.88 13.74 1.81
CA ARG A 90 -13.63 14.85 0.87
C ARG A 90 -14.88 15.19 0.06
N ARG A 91 -15.86 15.84 0.70
CA ARG A 91 -17.11 16.29 0.06
C ARG A 91 -16.93 17.21 -1.16
N GLY A 92 -15.82 17.95 -1.24
CA GLY A 92 -15.53 18.85 -2.38
C GLY A 92 -14.93 18.16 -3.60
N ALA A 93 -14.65 16.86 -3.54
CA ALA A 93 -14.19 16.08 -4.68
C ALA A 93 -15.41 15.49 -5.38
N ASP A 94 -15.61 15.85 -6.65
CA ASP A 94 -16.65 15.24 -7.48
C ASP A 94 -16.18 13.87 -7.97
N VAL A 95 -16.95 12.83 -7.63
CA VAL A 95 -16.70 11.44 -8.01
C VAL A 95 -17.88 10.84 -8.78
N ALA A 96 -18.88 11.65 -9.16
CA ALA A 96 -20.09 11.22 -9.87
C ALA A 96 -20.76 9.96 -9.24
N SER A 97 -20.79 9.91 -7.90
CA SER A 97 -21.38 8.84 -7.10
C SER A 97 -22.12 9.43 -5.91
N ASP A 98 -23.07 8.67 -5.38
CA ASP A 98 -23.71 8.86 -4.08
C ASP A 98 -22.74 8.67 -2.90
N HIS A 99 -21.57 8.09 -3.13
CA HIS A 99 -20.46 8.04 -2.19
C HIS A 99 -19.52 9.24 -2.34
N HIS A 100 -18.93 9.65 -1.23
CA HIS A 100 -17.83 10.60 -1.18
C HIS A 100 -16.50 9.90 -0.94
N LEU A 101 -15.42 10.48 -1.46
CA LEU A 101 -14.08 9.99 -1.24
C LEU A 101 -13.66 10.07 0.24
N VAL A 102 -13.23 8.94 0.82
CA VAL A 102 -12.64 8.88 2.16
C VAL A 102 -11.12 8.84 2.06
N VAL A 103 -10.44 9.71 2.82
CA VAL A 103 -8.98 9.86 2.78
C VAL A 103 -8.41 9.71 4.18
N ALA A 104 -7.36 8.88 4.30
CA ALA A 104 -6.53 8.79 5.48
C ALA A 104 -5.17 9.49 5.27
N ASN A 105 -4.75 10.28 6.25
CA ASN A 105 -3.41 10.85 6.31
C ASN A 105 -2.52 9.94 7.17
N LEU A 106 -1.39 9.47 6.62
CA LEU A 106 -0.46 8.58 7.30
C LEU A 106 0.95 9.17 7.36
N LYS A 107 1.54 9.20 8.55
CA LYS A 107 2.93 9.55 8.81
C LYS A 107 3.74 8.31 9.15
N LEU A 108 4.40 7.75 8.14
CA LEU A 108 5.23 6.56 8.28
C LEU A 108 6.63 6.94 8.76
N LYS A 109 7.09 6.32 9.84
CA LYS A 109 8.50 6.34 10.28
C LYS A 109 9.13 4.99 9.94
N LEU A 110 9.68 4.88 8.73
CA LEU A 110 10.32 3.65 8.27
C LEU A 110 11.78 3.62 8.70
N SER A 111 12.23 2.53 9.32
CA SER A 111 13.65 2.25 9.52
C SER A 111 14.23 1.63 8.25
N LYS A 112 15.36 2.14 7.76
CA LYS A 112 16.08 1.53 6.65
C LYS A 112 16.75 0.25 7.13
N ASN A 113 16.30 -0.90 6.67
CA ASN A 113 17.02 -2.16 6.82
C ASN A 113 18.08 -2.25 5.75
N TRP A 114 19.22 -1.60 5.98
CA TRP A 114 20.35 -1.70 5.07
C TRP A 114 20.85 -3.15 5.02
N ARG A 115 20.80 -3.78 3.85
CA ARG A 115 21.54 -5.02 3.59
C ARG A 115 23.00 -4.70 3.27
N THR A 116 23.69 -3.92 4.12
CA THR A 116 25.07 -3.47 3.84
C THR A 116 26.09 -4.61 3.85
N GLY A 117 25.72 -5.83 4.22
CA GLY A 117 26.65 -6.96 4.33
C GLY A 117 26.56 -8.03 3.24
N GLN A 118 25.54 -8.06 2.38
CA GLN A 118 25.28 -9.24 1.54
C GLN A 118 25.73 -9.11 0.09
N ILE A 119 26.14 -7.92 -0.34
CA ILE A 119 26.83 -7.70 -1.62
C ILE A 119 28.16 -7.01 -1.32
N ALA A 120 29.07 -7.71 -0.64
CA ALA A 120 30.46 -7.43 -0.90
C ALA A 120 30.64 -7.71 -2.40
N LEU A 121 30.79 -6.66 -3.22
CA LEU A 121 31.18 -6.82 -4.63
C LEU A 121 32.34 -7.79 -4.65
N GLN A 122 32.11 -9.00 -5.17
CA GLN A 122 33.10 -10.05 -5.18
C GLN A 122 34.24 -9.53 -6.06
N ARG A 123 35.32 -9.05 -5.43
CA ARG A 123 36.49 -8.55 -6.16
C ARG A 123 37.21 -9.77 -6.70
N PHE A 124 37.01 -10.04 -7.98
CA PHE A 124 37.78 -11.06 -8.69
C PHE A 124 39.24 -10.61 -8.78
N ASN A 125 40.17 -11.53 -8.48
CA ASN A 125 41.59 -11.27 -8.62
C ASN A 125 41.96 -11.21 -10.10
N THR A 126 42.09 -10.00 -10.65
CA THR A 126 42.45 -9.78 -12.06
C THR A 126 43.96 -9.87 -12.32
N ALA A 127 44.80 -10.02 -11.29
CA ALA A 127 46.25 -10.09 -11.47
C ALA A 127 46.68 -11.28 -12.33
N VAL A 128 45.93 -12.39 -12.29
CA VAL A 128 46.18 -13.60 -13.09
C VAL A 128 45.99 -13.36 -14.59
N LEU A 129 45.18 -12.36 -14.97
CA LEU A 129 44.98 -11.99 -16.39
C LEU A 129 46.15 -11.20 -16.98
N ARG A 130 47.20 -10.90 -16.20
CA ARG A 130 48.45 -10.30 -16.74
C ARG A 130 49.29 -11.30 -17.52
N ASP A 131 49.12 -12.59 -17.26
CA ASP A 131 49.75 -13.65 -18.05
C ASP A 131 49.02 -13.80 -19.39
N THR A 132 49.77 -13.74 -20.49
CA THR A 132 49.20 -13.74 -21.85
C THR A 132 48.48 -15.05 -22.17
N ASN A 133 48.96 -16.19 -21.67
CA ASN A 133 48.33 -17.48 -21.92
C ASN A 133 47.00 -17.58 -21.17
N LYS A 134 46.97 -17.18 -19.90
CA LYS A 134 45.74 -17.16 -19.08
C LYS A 134 44.71 -16.15 -19.60
N PHE A 135 45.16 -15.02 -20.11
CA PHE A 135 44.28 -14.04 -20.77
C PHE A 135 43.61 -14.66 -22.01
N ASN A 136 44.38 -15.35 -22.86
CA ASN A 136 43.85 -15.98 -24.07
C ASN A 136 42.89 -17.14 -23.76
N GLU A 137 43.21 -17.99 -22.79
CA GLU A 137 42.30 -19.05 -22.30
C GLU A 137 40.96 -18.44 -21.83
N PHE A 138 41.02 -17.38 -21.02
CA PHE A 138 39.84 -16.70 -20.52
C PHE A 138 39.02 -16.07 -21.67
N LYS A 139 39.69 -15.41 -22.61
CA LYS A 139 39.05 -14.79 -23.77
C LYS A 139 38.31 -15.82 -24.64
N ILE A 140 38.93 -16.97 -24.90
CA ILE A 140 38.31 -18.06 -25.65
C ILE A 140 37.08 -18.61 -24.90
N ALA A 141 37.23 -18.90 -23.61
CA ALA A 141 36.13 -19.40 -22.79
C ALA A 141 34.95 -18.41 -22.71
N LEU A 142 35.25 -17.11 -22.62
CA LEU A 142 34.26 -16.05 -22.63
C LEU A 142 33.51 -16.01 -23.96
N ASN A 143 34.24 -15.96 -25.09
CA ASN A 143 33.63 -15.93 -26.42
C ASN A 143 32.74 -17.15 -26.68
N ASN A 144 33.22 -18.35 -26.34
CA ASN A 144 32.44 -19.58 -26.50
C ASN A 144 31.15 -19.55 -25.68
N ARG A 145 31.19 -19.01 -24.45
CA ARG A 145 30.04 -18.97 -23.56
C ARG A 145 28.95 -17.99 -24.02
N PHE A 146 29.33 -16.93 -24.72
CA PHE A 146 28.41 -15.88 -25.18
C PHE A 146 28.24 -15.88 -26.70
N GLN A 147 28.61 -16.96 -27.39
CA GLN A 147 28.55 -17.05 -28.84
C GLN A 147 27.11 -16.87 -29.36
N ALA A 148 26.14 -17.55 -28.75
CA ALA A 148 24.73 -17.44 -29.13
C ALA A 148 24.18 -16.01 -29.03
N LEU A 149 24.70 -15.19 -28.11
CA LEU A 149 24.33 -13.78 -28.00
C LEU A 149 24.92 -12.94 -29.14
N GLN A 150 26.12 -13.27 -29.61
CA GLN A 150 26.69 -12.60 -30.78
C GLN A 150 25.97 -13.00 -32.07
N ASP A 151 25.54 -14.25 -32.16
CA ASP A 151 24.83 -14.75 -33.34
C ASP A 151 23.45 -14.09 -33.45
N LEU A 152 22.73 -13.95 -32.32
CA LEU A 152 21.46 -13.21 -32.25
C LEU A 152 21.58 -11.74 -32.70
N LEU A 153 22.64 -11.05 -32.28
CA LEU A 153 22.85 -9.64 -32.66
C LEU A 153 23.14 -9.48 -34.17
N LYS A 154 23.82 -10.46 -34.77
CA LYS A 154 24.09 -10.45 -36.22
C LYS A 154 22.82 -10.73 -37.03
N GLU A 155 21.97 -11.64 -36.57
CA GLU A 155 20.66 -11.89 -37.20
C GLU A 155 19.78 -10.63 -37.17
N GLU A 156 19.78 -9.91 -36.05
CA GLU A 156 19.02 -8.67 -35.89
C GLU A 156 19.53 -7.55 -36.82
N GLU A 157 20.86 -7.34 -36.93
CA GLU A 157 21.47 -6.40 -37.88
C GLU A 157 21.17 -6.76 -39.34
N THR A 158 21.27 -8.04 -39.74
CA THR A 158 20.96 -8.45 -41.12
C THR A 158 19.49 -8.27 -41.49
N SER A 159 18.57 -8.36 -40.52
CA SER A 159 17.14 -8.12 -40.76
C SER A 159 16.76 -6.64 -40.93
N MET A 160 17.63 -5.72 -40.49
CA MET A 160 17.42 -4.27 -40.61
C MET A 160 17.99 -3.68 -41.89
N GLU A 161 18.97 -4.33 -42.53
CA GLU A 161 19.57 -3.87 -43.80
C GLU A 161 18.78 -4.34 -45.05
N ASP A 162 17.94 -5.37 -44.93
CA ASP A 162 17.13 -5.94 -46.03
C ASP A 162 15.75 -5.26 -46.22
N ASN A 163 15.54 -4.05 -45.70
CA ASN A 163 14.26 -3.30 -45.78
C ASN A 163 14.41 -1.90 -46.37
#